data_AF-A0A291P9Y9-F1
#
_entry.id   AF-A0A291P9Y9-F1
#
_cell.length_a   1.000
_cell.length_b   1.000
_cell.length_c   1.000
_cell.angle_alpha   90.00
_cell.angle_beta   90.00
_cell.angle_gamma   90.00
#
_symmetry.space_group_name_H-M   'P 1'
#
loop_
_entity.id
_entity.type
_entity.pdbx_description
1 polymer ?
#
loop_
_entity_poly.entity_id
_entity_poly.type
_entity_poly.pdbx_seq_one_letter_code
_entity_poly.pdbx_strand_id
1 'polypeptide(L)'
;MINTIQARVIGAMRYSMDNGVKGAKLTVMNEADASNENRVGYEVATISAPYEILDQIRPYAAHMPCNLEIDAEMRTTGGKITMHAIAVRKPSTAQATAPASEPKQAAKS
;
A
#
# COMPACT_ATOMS: atom_id res chain seq x y z
N MET A 1 0.78 -0.32 15.10
CA MET A 1 2.18 -0.51 14.67
C MET A 1 2.32 0.09 13.28
N ILE A 2 3.27 1.00 13.09
CA ILE A 2 3.51 1.65 11.80
C ILE A 2 4.61 0.87 11.09
N ASN A 3 4.32 0.37 9.89
CA ASN A 3 5.25 -0.32 9.02
C ASN A 3 5.51 0.57 7.80
N THR A 4 6.76 0.96 7.59
CA THR A 4 7.18 1.61 6.36
C THR A 4 7.37 0.55 5.28
N ILE A 5 6.63 0.66 4.19
CA ILE A 5 6.78 -0.21 3.02
C ILE A 5 7.24 0.61 1.83
N GLN A 6 8.16 0.07 1.04
CA GLN A 6 8.47 0.61 -0.28
C GLN A 6 7.60 -0.09 -1.31
N ALA A 7 6.81 0.68 -2.04
CA ALA A 7 5.92 0.15 -3.06
C ALA A 7 5.95 1.01 -4.32
N ARG A 8 5.72 0.40 -5.48
CA ARG A 8 5.58 1.14 -6.73
C ARG A 8 4.15 1.65 -6.85
N VAL A 9 3.96 2.93 -6.59
CA VAL A 9 2.66 3.60 -6.65
C VAL A 9 2.33 3.89 -8.11
N ILE A 10 1.20 3.36 -8.56
CA ILE A 10 0.69 3.56 -9.93
C ILE A 10 -0.46 4.57 -9.98
N GLY A 11 -1.10 4.83 -8.84
CA GLY A 11 -2.18 5.80 -8.76
C GLY A 11 -2.71 5.98 -7.35
N ALA A 12 -3.51 7.02 -7.17
CA ALA A 12 -4.24 7.28 -5.95
C ALA A 12 -5.56 7.96 -6.29
N MET A 13 -6.60 7.69 -5.50
CA MET A 13 -7.89 8.35 -5.67
C MET A 13 -8.56 8.64 -4.34
N ARG A 14 -9.32 9.74 -4.30
CA ARG A 14 -10.25 10.06 -3.21
C ARG A 14 -11.58 9.37 -3.44
N TYR A 15 -12.22 8.96 -2.37
CA TYR A 15 -13.60 8.50 -2.37
C TYR A 15 -14.38 9.20 -1.26
N SER A 16 -15.66 9.42 -1.51
CA SER A 16 -16.63 9.85 -0.51
C SER A 16 -17.79 8.87 -0.58
N MET A 17 -18.17 8.29 0.54
CA MET A 17 -19.35 7.42 0.65
C MET A 17 -20.56 8.23 1.08
N ASP A 18 -21.75 7.77 0.70
CA ASP A 18 -23.02 8.44 1.00
C ASP A 18 -23.26 8.61 2.51
N ASN A 19 -22.67 7.77 3.34
CA ASN A 19 -22.70 7.87 4.80
C ASN A 19 -21.78 8.98 5.37
N GLY A 20 -21.25 9.88 4.53
CA GLY A 20 -20.36 10.97 4.93
C GLY A 20 -18.90 10.57 5.17
N VAL A 21 -18.56 9.29 5.04
CA VAL A 21 -17.18 8.80 5.20
C VAL A 21 -16.36 9.19 3.97
N LYS A 22 -15.30 9.98 4.19
CA LYS A 22 -14.35 10.37 3.15
C LYS A 22 -13.01 9.71 3.39
N GLY A 23 -12.38 9.26 2.31
CA GLY A 23 -11.06 8.64 2.36
C GLY A 23 -10.35 8.73 1.03
N ALA A 24 -9.17 8.13 0.97
CA ALA A 24 -8.44 7.90 -0.24
C ALA A 24 -7.99 6.44 -0.31
N LYS A 25 -7.62 5.98 -1.50
CA LYS A 25 -6.94 4.71 -1.69
C LYS A 25 -5.75 4.90 -2.59
N LEU A 26 -4.68 4.19 -2.27
CA LEU A 26 -3.47 4.06 -3.06
C LEU A 26 -3.54 2.76 -3.83
N THR A 27 -3.14 2.81 -5.09
CA THR A 27 -2.96 1.62 -5.91
C THR A 27 -1.48 1.43 -6.12
N VAL A 28 -0.97 0.28 -5.69
CA VAL A 28 0.42 -0.10 -5.79
C VAL A 28 0.55 -1.38 -6.61
N MET A 29 1.67 -1.52 -7.30
CA MET A 29 2.05 -2.74 -8.01
C MET A 29 3.29 -3.35 -7.35
N ASN A 30 3.26 -4.65 -7.11
CA ASN A 30 4.39 -5.44 -6.64
C ASN A 30 4.63 -6.59 -7.62
N GLU A 31 5.86 -7.11 -7.67
CA GLU A 31 6.13 -8.32 -8.43
C GLU A 31 5.38 -9.50 -7.80
N ALA A 32 4.76 -10.31 -8.64
CA ALA A 32 4.19 -11.57 -8.19
C ALA A 32 5.28 -12.45 -7.59
N ASP A 33 4.93 -13.18 -6.54
CA ASP A 33 5.83 -14.19 -5.96
C ASP A 33 6.21 -15.22 -7.03
N ALA A 34 7.51 -15.27 -7.36
CA ALA A 34 8.06 -16.18 -8.36
C ALA A 34 7.88 -17.66 -7.99
N SER A 35 7.63 -17.96 -6.72
CA SER A 35 7.36 -19.31 -6.22
C SER A 35 5.90 -19.73 -6.42
N ASN A 36 5.01 -18.80 -6.80
CA ASN A 36 3.60 -19.07 -6.97
C ASN A 36 3.25 -19.26 -8.46
N GLU A 37 3.14 -20.52 -8.88
CA GLU A 37 2.81 -20.89 -10.26
C GLU A 37 1.44 -20.35 -10.75
N ASN A 38 0.55 -19.95 -9.83
CA ASN A 38 -0.75 -19.36 -10.16
C ASN A 38 -0.71 -17.84 -10.33
N ARG A 39 0.45 -17.20 -10.17
CA ARG A 39 0.62 -15.75 -10.26
C ARG A 39 1.72 -15.42 -11.28
N VAL A 40 1.47 -14.41 -12.10
CA VAL A 40 2.40 -14.01 -13.17
C VAL A 40 2.44 -12.48 -13.29
N GLY A 41 3.63 -11.93 -13.51
CA GLY A 41 3.83 -10.50 -13.72
C GLY A 41 3.74 -9.69 -12.42
N TYR A 42 2.78 -8.77 -12.36
CA TYR A 42 2.62 -7.84 -11.23
C TYR A 42 1.29 -8.04 -10.51
N GLU A 43 1.34 -8.06 -9.19
CA GLU A 43 0.16 -8.00 -8.34
C GLU A 43 -0.17 -6.56 -7.99
N VAL A 44 -1.44 -6.20 -8.21
CA VAL A 44 -1.96 -4.89 -7.85
C VAL A 44 -2.62 -4.98 -6.48
N ALA A 45 -2.13 -4.21 -5.53
CA ALA A 45 -2.73 -4.07 -4.21
C ALA A 45 -3.32 -2.67 -4.02
N THR A 46 -4.35 -2.57 -3.18
CA THR A 46 -4.92 -1.28 -2.78
C THR A 46 -4.73 -1.05 -1.30
N ILE A 47 -4.30 0.15 -0.94
CA ILE A 47 -4.05 0.56 0.44
C ILE A 47 -5.03 1.68 0.77
N SER A 48 -5.79 1.50 1.85
CA SER A 48 -6.70 2.55 2.34
C SER A 48 -5.89 3.71 2.92
N ALA A 49 -6.37 4.94 2.82
CA ALA A 49 -5.66 6.12 3.26
C ALA A 49 -6.64 7.22 3.69
N PRO A 50 -6.24 8.18 4.54
CA PRO A 50 -7.03 9.37 4.80
C PRO A 50 -7.09 10.26 3.56
N TYR A 51 -8.13 11.09 3.50
CA TYR A 51 -8.42 11.96 2.35
C TYR A 51 -7.24 12.86 1.96
N GLU A 52 -6.45 13.31 2.93
CA GLU A 52 -5.29 14.21 2.77
C GLU A 52 -4.10 13.57 2.05
N ILE A 53 -4.00 12.23 2.03
CA ILE A 53 -2.85 11.55 1.38
C ILE A 53 -2.77 11.84 -0.11
N LEU A 54 -3.90 12.10 -0.77
CA LEU A 54 -3.88 12.45 -2.18
C LEU A 54 -3.10 13.74 -2.44
N ASP A 55 -3.14 14.72 -1.53
CA ASP A 55 -2.42 15.98 -1.69
C ASP A 55 -0.91 15.78 -1.52
N GLN A 56 -0.48 14.83 -0.68
CA GLN A 56 0.95 14.44 -0.58
C GLN A 56 1.45 13.75 -1.86
N ILE A 57 0.56 13.04 -2.56
CA ILE A 57 0.90 12.28 -3.76
C ILE A 57 0.86 13.12 -5.03
N ARG A 58 -0.01 14.14 -5.08
CA ARG A 58 -0.23 14.98 -6.25
C ARG A 58 1.05 15.54 -6.88
N PRO A 59 2.06 15.99 -6.11
CA PRO A 59 3.34 16.43 -6.65
C PRO A 59 4.12 15.34 -7.41
N TYR A 60 3.88 14.06 -7.11
CA TYR A 60 4.54 12.92 -7.75
C TYR A 60 3.79 12.38 -8.96
N ALA A 61 2.56 12.84 -9.22
CA ALA A 61 1.69 12.31 -10.27
C ALA A 61 2.33 12.33 -11.68
N ALA A 62 3.11 13.38 -11.97
CA ALA A 62 3.80 13.53 -13.26
C ALA A 62 4.89 12.45 -13.51
N HIS A 63 5.34 11.78 -12.46
CA HIS A 63 6.39 10.77 -12.52
C HIS A 63 5.86 9.35 -12.25
N MET A 64 4.54 9.18 -12.21
CA MET A 64 3.94 7.85 -12.03
C MET A 64 4.09 6.99 -13.28
N PRO A 65 4.34 5.68 -13.15
CA PRO A 65 4.51 4.94 -11.89
C PRO A 65 5.90 5.15 -11.24
N CYS A 66 5.93 5.43 -9.93
CA CYS A 66 7.16 5.69 -9.18
C CYS A 66 7.23 4.92 -7.86
N ASN A 67 8.45 4.66 -7.38
CA ASN A 67 8.67 4.01 -6.08
C ASN A 67 8.54 5.07 -4.98
N LEU A 68 7.65 4.82 -4.02
CA LEU A 68 7.43 5.68 -2.85
C LEU A 68 7.49 4.83 -1.58
N GLU A 69 7.93 5.47 -0.50
CA GLU A 69 7.79 4.94 0.85
C GLU A 69 6.42 5.31 1.40
N ILE A 70 5.68 4.30 1.84
CA ILE A 70 4.35 4.44 2.42
C ILE A 70 4.47 3.98 3.87
N ASP A 71 4.23 4.90 4.80
CA ASP A 71 4.04 4.53 6.20
C ASP A 71 2.61 4.02 6.35
N ALA A 72 2.45 2.71 6.54
CA ALA A 72 1.16 2.07 6.69
C ALA A 72 0.99 1.47 8.08
N GLU A 73 -0.17 1.67 8.67
CA GLU A 73 -0.59 0.97 9.87
C GLU A 73 -1.41 -0.26 9.49
N MET A 74 -1.06 -1.39 10.10
CA MET A 74 -1.89 -2.59 10.03
C MET A 74 -3.07 -2.45 10.99
N ARG A 75 -4.28 -2.45 10.44
CA ARG A 75 -5.52 -2.45 11.21
C ARG A 75 -6.25 -3.76 11.04
N THR A 76 -6.55 -4.40 12.15
CA THR A 76 -7.41 -5.58 12.19
C THR A 76 -8.85 -5.11 12.40
N THR A 77 -9.70 -5.29 11.41
CA THR A 77 -11.13 -4.96 11.50
C THR A 77 -11.94 -6.20 11.18
N GLY A 78 -12.71 -6.70 12.16
CA GLY A 78 -13.53 -7.90 11.99
C GLY A 78 -12.74 -9.15 11.58
N GLY A 79 -11.51 -9.31 12.07
CA GLY A 79 -10.63 -10.43 11.75
C GLY A 79 -9.87 -10.32 10.42
N LYS A 80 -10.09 -9.27 9.62
CA LYS A 80 -9.31 -8.99 8.41
C LYS A 80 -8.23 -7.95 8.70
N ILE A 81 -7.00 -8.27 8.31
CA ILE A 81 -5.88 -7.33 8.36
C ILE A 81 -5.97 -6.44 7.13
N THR A 82 -6.06 -5.13 7.35
CA THR A 82 -6.10 -4.11 6.31
C THR A 82 -4.93 -3.16 6.50
N MET A 83 -4.30 -2.76 5.41
CA MET A 83 -3.25 -1.74 5.43
C MET A 83 -3.88 -0.36 5.27
N HIS A 84 -3.54 0.54 6.19
CA HIS A 84 -3.99 1.93 6.19
C HIS A 84 -2.79 2.87 6.14
N ALA A 85 -2.55 3.51 4.99
CA ALA A 85 -1.50 4.50 4.80
C ALA A 85 -1.74 5.74 5.67
N ILE A 86 -0.67 6.26 6.26
CA ILE A 86 -0.65 7.43 7.14
C ILE A 86 0.20 8.55 6.51
N ALA A 87 1.28 8.20 5.82
CA ALA A 87 2.15 9.15 5.14
C ALA A 87 2.76 8.54 3.87
N VAL A 88 3.09 9.41 2.91
CA VAL A 88 3.79 9.02 1.68
C VAL A 88 4.97 9.96 1.43
N ARG A 89 6.16 9.39 1.24
CA ARG A 89 7.39 10.14 0.97
C ARG A 89 8.22 9.50 -0.13
N LYS A 90 9.14 10.28 -0.70
CA LYS A 90 10.16 9.71 -1.59
C LYS A 90 11.04 8.73 -0.79
N PRO A 91 11.49 7.63 -1.42
CA PRO A 91 12.39 6.70 -0.76
C PRO A 91 13.66 7.45 -0.36
N SER A 92 14.00 7.36 0.92
CA SER A 92 15.32 7.82 1.38
C SER A 92 16.33 6.78 0.90
N THR A 93 17.47 7.21 0.36
CA THR A 93 18.49 6.36 -0.29
C THR A 93 19.20 5.36 0.66
N ALA A 94 18.57 4.95 1.76
CA ALA A 94 19.19 4.15 2.83
C ALA A 94 18.63 2.73 3.00
N GLN A 95 17.51 2.34 2.36
CA GLN A 95 17.03 0.96 2.49
C GLN A 95 16.58 0.41 1.14
N ALA A 96 17.46 -0.38 0.53
CA ALA A 96 17.10 -1.33 -0.50
C ALA A 96 16.37 -2.51 0.17
N THR A 97 15.16 -2.80 -0.33
CA THR A 97 14.51 -4.13 -0.34
C THR A 97 14.45 -4.90 0.97
N ALA A 98 13.25 -4.97 1.55
CA ALA A 98 12.76 -6.24 2.08
C ALA A 98 11.42 -6.55 1.39
N PRO A 99 11.29 -7.66 0.66
CA PRO A 99 9.98 -8.15 0.26
C PRO A 99 9.20 -8.41 1.54
N ALA A 100 7.97 -7.93 1.61
CA ALA A 100 7.06 -8.29 2.69
C ALA A 100 6.71 -9.77 2.54
N SER A 101 7.56 -10.65 3.09
CA SER A 101 7.28 -12.06 3.24
C SER A 101 6.07 -12.22 4.15
N GLU A 102 4.99 -12.71 3.55
CA GLU A 102 3.87 -13.50 4.08
C GLU A 102 3.38 -13.24 5.52
N PRO A 103 2.07 -12.96 5.72
CA PRO A 103 1.45 -13.30 6.99
C PRO A 103 1.40 -14.84 7.11
N LYS A 104 2.35 -15.41 7.86
CA LYS A 104 2.32 -16.80 8.30
C LYS A 104 1.04 -17.06 9.07
N GLN A 105 0.04 -17.57 8.36
CA GLN A 105 -1.21 -18.10 8.90
C GLN A 105 -0.85 -19.32 9.76
N ALA A 106 -0.69 -19.11 11.06
CA ALA A 106 -0.60 -20.19 12.03
C ALA A 106 -1.98 -20.84 12.16
N ALA A 107 -2.20 -21.87 11.35
CA ALA A 107 -3.31 -22.79 11.52
C ALA A 107 -3.03 -23.73 12.71
N LYS A 108 -4.10 -23.97 13.44
CA LYS A 108 -4.26 -24.77 14.66
C LYS A 108 -3.66 -26.18 14.59
N SER A 109 -3.22 -26.70 15.74
CA SER A 109 -3.28 -28.11 16.12
C SER A 109 -3.65 -28.20 17.59
#